data_AF-A0A6B0T6W1-F1
#
_entry.id   AF-A0A6B0T6W1-F1
#
_cell.length_a   1.000
_cell.length_b   1.000
_cell.length_c   1.000
_cell.angle_alpha   90.00
_cell.angle_beta   90.00
_cell.angle_gamma   90.00
#
_symmetry.space_group_name_H-M   'P 1'
#
loop_
_entity.id
_entity.type
_entity.pdbx_description
1 polymer ?
#
loop_
_entity_poly.entity_id
_entity_poly.type
_entity_poly.pdbx_seq_one_letter_code
_entity_poly.pdbx_strand_id
1 'polypeptide(L)'
;MAITDKIYLKNHQQIVSQMETSFPKGAFNGATMDILYQGDGLAELDDATRDRILDFAEDFLDCDCESNPHCGCPERKFTRYLLELREQGLGPDAIVDVMGDDYMLYAYPGDILSFLDSSVRTLEAAETLADVDGQTEASEQIRAVRENLVR
;
A
#
# COMPACT_ATOMS: atom_id res chain seq x y z
N MET A 1 4.01 13.30 3.22
CA MET A 1 2.67 12.68 3.17
C MET A 1 2.89 11.21 2.93
N ALA A 2 2.16 10.32 3.61
CA ALA A 2 2.37 8.90 3.45
C ALA A 2 1.90 8.46 2.05
N ILE A 3 2.49 7.40 1.50
CA ILE A 3 2.05 6.88 0.20
C ILE A 3 0.59 6.43 0.24
N THR A 4 0.14 5.92 1.39
CA THR A 4 -1.24 5.49 1.64
C THR A 4 -2.27 6.62 1.51
N ASP A 5 -1.89 7.87 1.75
CA ASP A 5 -2.73 9.06 1.51
C ASP A 5 -2.99 9.30 0.00
N LYS A 6 -2.24 8.63 -0.88
CA LYS A 6 -2.30 8.74 -2.34
C LYS A 6 -2.83 7.49 -3.03
N ILE A 7 -3.38 6.55 -2.26
CA ILE A 7 -3.98 5.33 -2.79
C ILE A 7 -5.50 5.49 -2.82
N TYR A 8 -6.08 5.29 -4.00
CA TYR A 8 -7.50 5.47 -4.27
C TYR A 8 -8.13 4.17 -4.77
N LEU A 9 -9.42 4.01 -4.55
CA LEU A 9 -10.20 2.95 -5.20
C LEU A 9 -10.47 3.33 -6.66
N LYS A 10 -10.10 2.44 -7.57
CA LYS A 10 -10.42 2.50 -8.99
C LYS A 10 -11.94 2.41 -9.16
N ASN A 11 -12.48 3.16 -10.11
CA ASN A 11 -13.92 3.22 -10.37
C ASN A 11 -14.78 3.58 -9.14
N HIS A 12 -14.23 4.36 -8.18
CA HIS A 12 -14.93 4.76 -6.94
C HIS A 12 -16.36 5.26 -7.14
N GLN A 13 -16.61 6.09 -8.17
CA GLN A 13 -17.95 6.59 -8.47
C GLN A 13 -18.94 5.48 -8.83
N GLN A 14 -18.49 4.45 -9.55
CA GLN A 14 -19.30 3.29 -9.92
C GLN A 14 -19.58 2.40 -8.70
N ILE A 15 -18.57 2.19 -7.85
CA ILE A 15 -18.71 1.42 -6.61
C ILE A 15 -19.73 2.11 -5.69
N VAL A 16 -19.55 3.40 -5.40
CA VAL A 16 -20.47 4.16 -4.55
C VAL A 16 -21.88 4.21 -5.12
N SER A 17 -22.06 4.21 -6.45
CA SER A 17 -23.40 4.22 -7.05
C SER A 17 -24.22 2.94 -6.82
N GLN A 18 -23.56 1.84 -6.45
CA GLN A 18 -24.17 0.54 -6.16
C GLN A 18 -24.34 0.29 -4.66
N MET A 19 -23.68 1.09 -3.81
CA MET A 19 -23.70 0.96 -2.36
C MET A 19 -24.74 1.88 -1.72
N GLU A 20 -25.27 1.47 -0.57
CA GLU A 20 -26.22 2.29 0.20
C GLU A 20 -25.53 3.46 0.93
N THR A 21 -24.24 3.30 1.25
CA THR A 21 -23.45 4.29 2.01
C THR A 21 -22.33 4.87 1.16
N SER A 22 -22.21 6.20 1.15
CA SER A 22 -21.12 6.92 0.49
C SER A 22 -19.89 7.00 1.37
N PHE A 23 -18.71 6.89 0.77
CA PHE A 23 -17.42 6.92 1.47
C PHE A 23 -16.31 7.59 0.64
N PRO A 24 -15.21 8.01 1.28
CA PRO A 24 -14.11 8.68 0.58
C PRO A 24 -13.42 7.78 -0.46
N LYS A 25 -12.89 8.40 -1.52
CA LYS A 25 -12.17 7.66 -2.58
C LYS A 25 -10.85 7.02 -2.15
N GLY A 26 -10.22 7.50 -1.07
CA GLY A 26 -8.92 6.99 -0.64
C GLY A 26 -9.09 5.67 0.13
N ALA A 27 -8.34 4.64 -0.27
CA ALA A 27 -8.49 3.28 0.27
C ALA A 27 -8.17 3.19 1.78
N PHE A 28 -7.20 3.98 2.23
CA PHE A 28 -6.76 4.05 3.63
C PHE A 28 -7.42 5.18 4.44
N ASN A 29 -8.51 5.79 3.93
CA ASN A 29 -9.32 6.65 4.81
C ASN A 29 -10.05 5.77 5.84
N GLY A 30 -10.10 6.22 7.10
CA GLY A 30 -10.74 5.46 8.18
C GLY A 30 -12.15 4.96 7.82
N ALA A 31 -13.00 5.86 7.30
CA ALA A 31 -14.36 5.48 6.87
C ALA A 31 -14.40 4.46 5.73
N THR A 32 -13.41 4.49 4.83
CA THR A 32 -13.30 3.49 3.75
C THR A 32 -12.87 2.15 4.33
N MET A 33 -11.84 2.13 5.18
CA MET A 33 -11.37 0.91 5.84
C MET A 33 -12.46 0.27 6.71
N ASP A 34 -13.27 1.07 7.41
CA ASP A 34 -14.39 0.56 8.22
C ASP A 34 -15.40 -0.21 7.37
N ILE A 35 -15.76 0.31 6.19
CA ILE A 35 -16.71 -0.32 5.27
C ILE A 35 -16.10 -1.60 4.68
N LEU A 36 -14.86 -1.53 4.21
CA LEU A 36 -14.17 -2.67 3.61
C LEU A 36 -13.94 -3.81 4.62
N TYR A 37 -13.64 -3.47 5.87
CA TYR A 37 -13.43 -4.44 6.94
C TYR A 37 -14.71 -5.12 7.41
N GLN A 38 -15.82 -4.37 7.52
CA GLN A 38 -17.12 -4.92 7.92
C GLN A 38 -17.79 -5.71 6.79
N GLY A 39 -17.41 -5.44 5.54
CA GLY A 39 -18.03 -6.02 4.35
C GLY A 39 -19.42 -5.46 4.03
N ASP A 40 -19.79 -4.34 4.65
CA ASP A 40 -21.09 -3.70 4.47
C ASP A 40 -21.24 -3.17 3.02
N GLY A 41 -22.33 -3.57 2.35
CA GLY A 41 -22.62 -3.10 1.00
C GLY A 41 -21.75 -3.70 -0.11
N LEU A 42 -20.92 -4.71 0.20
CA LEU A 42 -20.10 -5.40 -0.81
C LEU A 42 -20.88 -6.48 -1.57
N ALA A 43 -22.03 -6.94 -1.05
CA ALA A 43 -22.84 -7.98 -1.66
C ALA A 43 -23.56 -7.50 -2.94
N GLU A 44 -23.71 -6.19 -3.09
CA GLU A 44 -24.36 -5.50 -4.20
C GLU A 44 -23.42 -5.26 -5.39
N LEU A 45 -22.12 -5.44 -5.20
CA LEU A 45 -21.11 -5.30 -6.25
C LEU A 45 -21.10 -6.52 -7.17
N ASP A 46 -20.64 -6.33 -8.41
CA ASP A 46 -20.37 -7.45 -9.31
C ASP A 46 -19.28 -8.37 -8.74
N ASP A 47 -19.38 -9.67 -9.03
CA ASP A 47 -18.51 -10.70 -8.44
C ASP A 47 -17.01 -10.38 -8.62
N ALA A 48 -16.61 -9.91 -9.81
CA ALA A 48 -15.20 -9.62 -10.09
C ALA A 48 -14.67 -8.41 -9.30
N THR A 49 -15.47 -7.36 -9.14
CA THR A 49 -15.10 -6.21 -8.29
C THR A 49 -15.10 -6.61 -6.82
N ARG A 50 -16.09 -7.39 -6.39
CA ARG A 50 -16.22 -7.86 -5.01
C ARG A 50 -15.02 -8.71 -4.59
N ASP A 51 -14.61 -9.67 -5.41
CA ASP A 51 -13.49 -10.57 -5.11
C ASP A 51 -12.21 -9.77 -4.85
N ARG A 52 -11.85 -8.83 -5.73
CA ARG A 52 -10.65 -7.97 -5.58
C ARG A 52 -10.69 -7.08 -4.33
N ILE A 53 -11.87 -6.62 -3.94
CA ILE A 53 -12.04 -5.83 -2.72
C ILE A 53 -11.88 -6.73 -1.47
N LEU A 54 -12.39 -7.96 -1.52
CA LEU A 54 -12.21 -8.92 -0.44
C LEU A 54 -10.74 -9.33 -0.31
N ASP A 55 -10.03 -9.55 -1.43
CA ASP A 55 -8.59 -9.81 -1.44
C ASP A 55 -7.82 -8.67 -0.76
N PHE A 56 -8.18 -7.41 -1.04
CA PHE A 56 -7.58 -6.26 -0.34
C PHE A 56 -7.86 -6.29 1.16
N ALA A 57 -9.09 -6.59 1.58
CA ALA A 57 -9.46 -6.64 2.99
C ALA A 57 -8.71 -7.77 3.71
N GLU A 58 -8.60 -8.95 3.10
CA GLU A 58 -7.86 -10.09 3.63
C GLU A 58 -6.37 -9.78 3.76
N ASP A 59 -5.74 -9.28 2.71
CA ASP A 59 -4.28 -9.06 2.71
C ASP A 59 -3.87 -7.93 3.66
N PHE A 60 -4.62 -6.81 3.66
CA PHE A 60 -4.20 -5.59 4.35
C PHE A 60 -4.96 -5.30 5.64
N LEU A 61 -6.25 -5.61 5.73
CA LEU A 61 -7.09 -5.26 6.89
C LEU A 61 -7.22 -6.39 7.91
N ASP A 62 -6.74 -7.61 7.63
CA ASP A 62 -6.82 -8.71 8.60
C ASP A 62 -5.64 -8.68 9.60
N CYS A 63 -5.91 -8.36 10.87
CA CYS A 63 -4.92 -8.50 11.94
C CYS A 63 -5.55 -8.63 13.33
N ASP A 64 -4.82 -9.23 14.27
CA ASP A 64 -5.28 -9.50 15.64
C ASP A 64 -5.22 -8.27 16.59
N CYS A 65 -5.02 -7.07 16.05
CA CYS A 65 -4.92 -5.86 16.87
C CYS A 65 -6.31 -5.41 17.35
N GLU A 66 -6.41 -4.98 18.61
CA GLU A 66 -7.69 -4.51 19.19
C GLU A 66 -8.29 -3.32 18.43
N SER A 67 -7.45 -2.45 17.86
CA SER A 67 -7.88 -1.28 17.11
C SER A 67 -8.01 -1.50 15.60
N ASN A 68 -8.05 -2.73 15.11
CA ASN A 68 -8.23 -3.04 13.69
C ASN A 68 -9.54 -2.42 13.13
N PRO A 69 -9.56 -1.74 11.95
CA PRO A 69 -8.47 -1.49 10.99
C PRO A 69 -7.58 -0.27 11.26
N HIS A 70 -7.79 0.47 12.35
CA HIS A 70 -7.09 1.71 12.70
C HIS A 70 -5.80 1.52 13.52
N CYS A 71 -5.22 0.32 13.50
CA CYS A 71 -4.00 -0.01 14.26
C CYS A 71 -2.70 0.40 13.55
N GLY A 72 -2.78 0.82 12.28
CA GLY A 72 -1.61 1.14 11.44
C GLY A 72 -0.99 -0.07 10.74
N CYS A 73 -1.50 -1.30 11.00
CA CYS A 73 -1.09 -2.49 10.27
C CYS A 73 -1.41 -2.42 8.78
N PRO A 74 -2.60 -1.96 8.34
CA PRO A 74 -2.91 -1.84 6.92
C PRO A 74 -1.88 -1.05 6.13
N GLU A 75 -1.52 0.13 6.63
CA GLU A 75 -0.58 1.02 5.96
C GLU A 75 0.83 0.43 5.91
N ARG A 76 1.26 -0.25 6.98
CA ARG A 76 2.56 -0.92 7.04
C ARG A 76 2.63 -2.11 6.10
N LYS A 77 1.60 -2.97 6.09
CA LYS A 77 1.50 -4.11 5.17
C LYS A 77 1.51 -3.63 3.72
N PHE A 78 0.73 -2.60 3.42
CA PHE A 78 0.68 -2.03 2.07
C PHE A 78 2.00 -1.39 1.63
N THR A 79 2.65 -0.64 2.53
CA THR A 79 3.99 -0.08 2.26
C THR A 79 5.01 -1.18 1.96
N ARG A 80 4.98 -2.28 2.74
CA ARG A 80 5.82 -3.44 2.51
C ARG A 80 5.54 -4.10 1.16
N TYR A 81 4.26 -4.29 0.82
CA TYR A 81 3.84 -4.81 -0.49
C TYR A 81 4.42 -3.99 -1.67
N LEU A 82 4.37 -2.66 -1.61
CA LEU A 82 4.97 -1.81 -2.64
C LEU A 82 6.49 -2.01 -2.78
N LEU A 83 7.19 -2.17 -1.66
CA LEU A 83 8.63 -2.43 -1.66
C LEU A 83 8.94 -3.83 -2.23
N GLU A 84 8.16 -4.84 -1.86
CA GLU A 84 8.31 -6.22 -2.38
C GLU A 84 8.07 -6.28 -3.90
N LEU A 85 7.08 -5.55 -4.43
CA LEU A 85 6.92 -5.43 -5.89
C LEU A 85 8.14 -4.76 -6.54
N ARG A 86 8.70 -3.74 -5.89
CA ARG A 86 9.89 -3.06 -6.40
C ARG A 86 11.12 -3.97 -6.40
N GLU A 87 11.31 -4.76 -5.35
CA GLU A 87 12.40 -5.75 -5.28
C GLU A 87 12.32 -6.79 -6.40
N GLN A 88 11.12 -7.13 -6.85
CA GLN A 88 10.89 -7.98 -8.03
C GLN A 88 11.24 -7.30 -9.36
N GLY A 89 11.65 -6.02 -9.34
CA GLY A 89 12.09 -5.27 -10.51
C GLY A 89 10.98 -4.46 -11.19
N LEU A 90 9.79 -4.35 -10.58
CA LEU A 90 8.70 -3.58 -11.16
C LEU A 90 8.99 -2.08 -11.05
N GLY A 91 8.79 -1.36 -12.15
CA GLY A 91 8.81 0.10 -12.18
C GLY A 91 7.49 0.71 -11.68
N PRO A 92 7.41 2.04 -11.50
CA PRO A 92 6.24 2.72 -10.96
C PRO A 92 4.94 2.41 -11.71
N ASP A 93 4.96 2.45 -13.05
CA ASP A 93 3.77 2.14 -13.86
C ASP A 93 3.30 0.69 -13.69
N ALA A 94 4.24 -0.27 -13.72
CA ALA A 94 3.92 -1.67 -13.51
C ALA A 94 3.35 -1.95 -12.11
N ILE A 95 3.84 -1.25 -11.08
CA ILE A 95 3.29 -1.34 -9.73
C ILE A 95 1.84 -0.84 -9.70
N VAL A 96 1.55 0.28 -10.38
CA VAL A 96 0.17 0.81 -10.50
C VAL A 96 -0.74 -0.19 -11.21
N ASP A 97 -0.26 -0.84 -12.27
CA ASP A 97 -1.02 -1.86 -13.00
C ASP A 97 -1.36 -3.05 -12.09
N VAL A 98 -0.37 -3.63 -11.40
CA VAL A 98 -0.57 -4.76 -10.47
C VAL A 98 -1.56 -4.39 -9.35
N MET A 99 -1.38 -3.22 -8.72
CA MET A 99 -2.33 -2.71 -7.72
C MET A 99 -3.77 -2.60 -8.25
N GLY A 100 -3.92 -2.15 -9.49
CA GLY A 100 -5.23 -1.97 -10.12
C GLY A 100 -5.88 -3.28 -10.54
N ASP A 101 -5.09 -4.27 -10.92
CA ASP A 101 -5.56 -5.58 -11.34
C ASP A 101 -5.90 -6.48 -10.16
N ASP A 102 -5.08 -6.46 -9.11
CA ASP A 102 -5.25 -7.32 -7.93
C ASP A 102 -6.30 -6.76 -6.96
N TYR A 103 -6.27 -5.45 -6.71
CA TYR A 103 -7.01 -4.86 -5.58
C TYR A 103 -7.97 -3.72 -5.95
N MET A 104 -8.17 -3.46 -7.25
CA MET A 104 -8.92 -2.28 -7.71
C MET A 104 -8.38 -0.97 -7.13
N LEU A 105 -7.07 -0.87 -6.93
CA LEU A 105 -6.43 0.33 -6.41
C LEU A 105 -5.83 1.18 -7.54
N TYR A 106 -5.61 2.45 -7.25
CA TYR A 106 -4.97 3.38 -8.16
C TYR A 106 -4.13 4.39 -7.38
N ALA A 107 -2.96 4.69 -7.93
CA ALA A 107 -2.12 5.82 -7.54
C ALA A 107 -1.55 6.46 -8.80
N TYR A 108 -1.14 7.72 -8.73
CA TYR A 108 -0.38 8.28 -9.84
C TYR A 108 1.03 7.66 -9.87
N PRO A 109 1.57 7.28 -11.04
CA PRO A 109 2.93 6.72 -11.11
C PRO A 109 3.99 7.62 -10.47
N GLY A 110 3.82 8.95 -10.54
CA GLY A 110 4.69 9.91 -9.85
C GLY A 110 4.65 9.83 -8.32
N ASP A 111 3.52 9.45 -7.72
CA ASP A 111 3.41 9.24 -6.27
C ASP A 111 4.17 7.96 -5.88
N ILE A 112 4.05 6.88 -6.66
CA ILE A 112 4.82 5.64 -6.46
C ILE A 112 6.32 5.92 -6.61
N LEU A 113 6.73 6.60 -7.68
CA LEU A 113 8.13 6.99 -7.89
C LEU A 113 8.69 7.80 -6.72
N SER A 114 7.93 8.80 -6.26
CA SER A 114 8.34 9.66 -5.15
C SER A 114 8.49 8.88 -3.84
N PHE A 115 7.61 7.91 -3.59
CA PHE A 115 7.71 7.00 -2.45
C PHE A 115 8.97 6.12 -2.54
N LEU A 116 9.22 5.50 -3.69
CA LEU A 116 10.39 4.63 -3.88
C LEU A 116 11.72 5.40 -3.76
N ASP A 117 11.83 6.58 -4.35
CA ASP A 117 13.00 7.46 -4.20
C ASP A 117 13.21 7.86 -2.74
N SER A 118 12.14 8.20 -2.03
CA SER A 118 12.21 8.52 -0.59
C SER A 118 12.66 7.33 0.25
N SER A 119 12.21 6.11 -0.08
CA SER A 119 12.63 4.88 0.59
C SER A 119 14.12 4.61 0.39
N VAL A 120 14.63 4.74 -0.84
CA VAL A 120 16.08 4.60 -1.13
C VAL A 120 16.90 5.61 -0.34
N ARG A 121 16.51 6.89 -0.34
CA ARG A 121 17.22 7.95 0.43
C ARG A 121 17.18 7.73 1.94
N THR A 122 16.09 7.15 2.44
CA THR A 122 15.98 6.79 3.86
C THR A 122 16.99 5.71 4.23
N LEU A 123 17.16 4.71 3.36
CA LEU A 123 18.18 3.67 3.54
C LEU A 123 19.60 4.23 3.41
N GLU A 124 19.86 5.15 2.47
CA GLU A 124 21.16 5.85 2.36
C GLU A 124 21.51 6.61 3.64
N ALA A 125 20.54 7.33 4.22
CA ALA A 125 20.72 8.03 5.48
C ALA A 125 20.98 7.05 6.64
N ALA A 126 20.23 5.95 6.70
CA ALA A 126 20.41 4.93 7.72
C ALA A 126 21.78 4.22 7.62
N GLU A 127 22.24 3.90 6.40
CA GLU A 127 23.57 3.35 6.14
C GLU A 127 24.66 4.32 6.60
N THR A 128 24.54 5.60 6.25
CA THR A 128 25.49 6.64 6.65
C THR A 128 25.60 6.77 8.17
N LEU A 129 24.47 6.70 8.87
CA LEU A 129 24.44 6.71 10.34
C LEU A 129 25.11 5.46 10.93
N ALA A 130 24.80 4.28 10.38
CA ALA A 130 25.43 3.03 10.82
C ALA A 130 26.96 3.04 10.62
N ASP A 131 27.44 3.58 9.50
CA ASP A 131 28.88 3.74 9.23
C ASP A 131 29.55 4.67 10.24
N VAL A 132 28.93 5.81 10.55
CA VAL A 132 29.45 6.78 11.54
C VAL A 132 29.51 6.17 12.94
N ASP A 133 28.52 5.36 13.30
CA ASP A 133 28.44 4.69 14.59
C ASP A 133 29.29 3.40 14.67
N GLY A 134 30.01 3.04 13.60
CA GLY A 134 30.86 1.84 13.55
C GLY A 134 30.07 0.52 13.49
N GLN A 135 28.79 0.58 13.11
CA GLN A 135 27.89 -0.57 12.98
C GLN A 135 28.01 -1.20 11.58
N THR A 136 29.18 -1.76 11.27
CA THR A 136 29.51 -2.25 9.92
C THR A 136 28.53 -3.31 9.40
N GLU A 137 28.11 -4.27 10.23
CA GLU A 137 27.15 -5.30 9.84
C GLU A 137 25.79 -4.70 9.46
N ALA A 138 25.29 -3.74 10.25
CA ALA A 138 24.03 -3.06 9.97
C ALA A 138 24.12 -2.23 8.68
N SER A 139 25.24 -1.53 8.46
CA SER A 139 25.50 -0.79 7.22
C SER A 139 25.47 -1.69 5.99
N GLU A 140 26.15 -2.84 6.03
CA GLU A 140 26.15 -3.82 4.94
C GLU A 140 24.75 -4.37 4.65
N GLN A 141 23.98 -4.68 5.69
CA GLN A 141 22.59 -5.13 5.54
C GLN A 141 21.71 -4.06 4.90
N ILE A 142 21.81 -2.80 5.35
CA ILE A 142 21.04 -1.68 4.79
C ILE A 142 21.41 -1.46 3.33
N ARG A 143 22.70 -1.49 2.99
CA ARG A 143 23.20 -1.36 1.62
C ARG A 143 22.61 -2.43 0.71
N ALA A 144 22.62 -3.69 1.15
CA ALA A 144 22.08 -4.80 0.37
C ALA A 144 20.58 -4.64 0.10
N VAL A 145 19.80 -4.21 1.10
CA VAL A 145 18.36 -3.93 0.91
C VAL A 145 18.17 -2.76 -0.05
N ARG A 146 18.94 -1.67 0.09
CA ARG A 146 18.86 -0.52 -0.82
C ARG A 146 19.10 -0.92 -2.27
N GLU A 147 20.12 -1.72 -2.53
CA GLU A 147 20.48 -2.17 -3.88
C GLU A 147 19.35 -2.95 -4.58
N ASN A 148 18.50 -3.66 -3.81
CA ASN A 148 17.33 -4.32 -4.36
C ASN A 148 16.25 -3.34 -4.85
N LEU A 149 16.22 -2.11 -4.34
CA LEU A 149 15.22 -1.09 -4.67
C LEU A 149 15.63 -0.14 -5.81
N VAL A 150 16.90 -0.13 -6.21
CA VAL A 150 17.45 0.80 -7.23
C VAL A 150 17.35 0.24 -8.67
N ARG A 151 16.84 -0.98 -8.85
CA ARG A 151 16.88 -1.77 -10.09
C ARG A 151 16.30 -1.15 -11.37
#